data_AF-A0A9X4KYN2-F1
#
_entry.id   AF-A0A9X4KYN2-F1
#
_cell.length_a   1.000
_cell.length_b   1.000
_cell.length_c   1.000
_cell.angle_alpha   90.00
_cell.angle_beta   90.00
_cell.angle_gamma   90.00
#
_symmetry.space_group_name_H-M   'P 1'
#
loop_
_entity.id
_entity.type
_entity.pdbx_description
1 polymer ?
#
loop_
_entity_poly.entity_id
_entity_poly.type
_entity_poly.pdbx_seq_one_letter_code
_entity_poly.pdbx_strand_id
1 'polypeptide(L)'
;MLTHYPSGPFSSEKFERFLRELPASVYRAKGIVTFTDTAARYLFQFAYRESDFMPVASPNRKPSPDVIVLIGEDFSASDLRERLAGLEERTD
;
A
#
# COMPACT_ATOMS: atom_id res chain seq x y z
N MET A 1 13.36 1.80 -6.77
CA MET A 1 12.69 1.38 -5.50
C MET A 1 12.11 2.62 -4.83
N LEU A 2 10.91 2.50 -4.24
CA LEU A 2 10.21 3.56 -3.51
C LEU A 2 9.70 3.00 -2.18
N THR A 3 9.95 3.72 -1.09
CA THR A 3 9.30 3.48 0.22
C THR A 3 8.43 4.68 0.56
N HIS A 4 7.18 4.43 0.93
CA HIS A 4 6.17 5.42 1.30
C HIS A 4 5.60 5.09 2.67
N TYR A 5 5.60 6.06 3.57
CA TYR A 5 5.01 5.96 4.90
C TYR A 5 3.75 6.84 4.91
N PRO A 6 2.57 6.24 4.71
CA PRO A 6 1.33 7.01 4.65
C PRO A 6 1.01 7.61 6.02
N SER A 7 0.38 8.78 5.97
CA SER A 7 -0.08 9.54 7.12
C SER A 7 -1.53 9.22 7.52
N GLY A 8 -2.29 8.58 6.62
CA GLY A 8 -3.66 8.17 6.83
C GLY A 8 -4.00 6.82 6.18
N PRO A 9 -5.20 6.28 6.46
CA PRO A 9 -5.69 5.05 5.86
C PRO A 9 -6.07 5.23 4.39
N PHE A 10 -6.36 4.13 3.71
CA PHE A 10 -6.83 4.12 2.32
C PHE A 10 -8.21 3.48 2.21
N SER A 11 -8.97 3.79 1.16
CA SER A 11 -10.07 2.90 0.74
C SER A 11 -9.48 1.63 0.11
N SER A 12 -9.95 0.44 0.53
CA SER A 12 -9.46 -0.84 0.00
C SER A 12 -9.61 -0.91 -1.52
N GLU A 13 -10.78 -0.51 -2.06
CA GLU A 13 -11.07 -0.50 -3.49
C GLU A 13 -10.09 0.39 -4.28
N LYS A 14 -9.85 1.63 -3.79
CA LYS A 14 -8.95 2.57 -4.46
C LYS A 14 -7.50 2.08 -4.44
N PHE A 15 -7.09 1.47 -3.33
CA PHE A 15 -5.74 0.93 -3.17
C PHE A 15 -5.51 -0.30 -4.07
N GLU A 16 -6.46 -1.22 -4.15
CA GLU A 16 -6.40 -2.37 -5.06
C GLU A 16 -6.38 -1.95 -6.53
N ARG A 17 -7.18 -0.92 -6.90
CA ARG A 17 -7.10 -0.33 -8.24
C ARG A 17 -5.72 0.25 -8.51
N PHE A 18 -5.13 0.97 -7.56
CA PHE A 18 -3.76 1.48 -7.69
C PHE A 18 -2.75 0.37 -7.97
N LEU A 19 -2.81 -0.77 -7.25
CA LEU A 19 -1.93 -1.92 -7.48
C LEU A 19 -2.09 -2.49 -8.90
N ARG A 20 -3.33 -2.62 -9.40
CA ARG A 20 -3.61 -3.11 -10.76
C ARG A 20 -3.11 -2.17 -11.86
N GLU A 21 -3.07 -0.87 -11.57
CA GLU A 21 -2.60 0.20 -12.46
C GLU A 21 -1.11 0.53 -12.28
N LEU A 22 -0.37 -0.26 -11.51
CA LEU A 22 1.08 -0.09 -11.44
C LEU A 22 1.69 -0.32 -12.83
N PRO A 23 2.69 0.49 -13.23
CA PRO A 23 3.41 0.26 -14.47
C PRO A 23 4.10 -1.10 -14.42
N ALA A 24 4.25 -1.74 -15.58
CA ALA A 24 4.87 -3.07 -15.68
C ALA A 24 6.31 -3.12 -15.13
N SER A 25 6.98 -1.97 -15.07
CA SER A 25 8.31 -1.82 -14.53
C SER A 25 8.38 -1.91 -12.99
N VAL A 26 7.24 -1.86 -12.30
CA VAL A 26 7.09 -2.22 -10.87
C VAL A 26 6.70 -3.70 -10.78
N TYR A 27 7.68 -4.56 -10.56
CA TYR A 27 7.47 -6.01 -10.52
C TYR A 27 7.02 -6.55 -9.15
N ARG A 28 7.26 -5.80 -8.06
CA ARG A 28 6.85 -6.16 -6.70
C ARG A 28 6.40 -4.94 -5.92
N ALA A 29 5.35 -5.11 -5.11
CA ALA A 29 5.02 -4.19 -4.03
C ALA A 29 4.68 -4.96 -2.77
N LYS A 30 4.93 -4.40 -1.60
CA LYS A 30 4.58 -5.03 -0.31
C LYS A 30 4.48 -4.00 0.79
N GLY A 31 3.80 -4.35 1.86
CA GLY A 31 3.71 -3.45 2.98
C GLY A 31 2.58 -3.75 3.94
N ILE A 32 2.34 -2.79 4.82
CA ILE A 32 1.25 -2.81 5.77
C ILE A 32 0.41 -1.55 5.53
N VAL A 33 -0.89 -1.73 5.38
CA VAL A 33 -1.85 -0.65 5.14
C VAL A 33 -3.08 -0.80 6.05
N THR A 34 -3.60 0.33 6.48
CA THR A 34 -4.90 0.42 7.16
C THR A 34 -5.96 0.84 6.14
N PHE A 35 -7.11 0.16 6.14
CA PHE A 35 -8.22 0.50 5.27
C PHE A 35 -9.40 1.11 6.03
N THR A 36 -10.04 2.11 5.45
CA THR A 36 -11.19 2.82 6.05
C THR A 36 -12.49 2.02 6.05
N ASP A 37 -12.62 1.11 5.09
CA ASP A 37 -13.78 0.26 4.82
C ASP A 37 -13.66 -1.16 5.40
N THR A 38 -12.64 -1.40 6.23
CA THR A 38 -12.44 -2.68 6.92
C THR A 38 -12.17 -2.47 8.41
N ALA A 39 -12.50 -3.45 9.25
CA ALA A 39 -12.23 -3.39 10.69
C ALA A 39 -10.76 -3.70 11.06
N ALA A 40 -9.86 -3.85 10.08
CA ALA A 40 -8.54 -4.42 10.28
C ALA A 40 -7.46 -3.74 9.44
N ARG A 41 -6.22 -4.06 9.81
CA ARG A 41 -5.02 -3.69 9.09
C ARG A 41 -4.53 -4.88 8.28
N TYR A 42 -3.95 -4.64 7.12
CA TYR A 42 -3.56 -5.71 6.20
C TYR A 42 -2.08 -5.66 5.89
N LEU A 43 -1.45 -6.83 5.93
CA LEU A 43 -0.23 -7.09 5.18
C LEU A 43 -0.65 -7.30 3.73
N PHE A 44 -0.09 -6.53 2.82
CA PHE A 44 -0.28 -6.75 1.40
C PHE A 44 1.02 -7.15 0.73
N GLN A 45 0.88 -7.97 -0.30
CA GLN A 45 1.95 -8.28 -1.24
C GLN A 45 1.38 -8.24 -2.66
N PHE A 46 2.18 -7.73 -3.58
CA PHE A 46 1.92 -7.70 -5.01
C PHE A 46 3.14 -8.24 -5.72
N ALA A 47 2.95 -9.28 -6.52
CA ALA A 47 3.98 -9.87 -7.36
C ALA A 47 3.31 -10.54 -8.56
N TYR A 48 4.00 -10.55 -9.71
CA TYR A 48 3.47 -11.18 -10.94
C TYR A 48 2.07 -10.70 -11.34
N ARG A 49 1.76 -9.41 -11.08
CA ARG A 49 0.45 -8.77 -11.35
C ARG A 49 -0.71 -9.28 -10.48
N GLU A 50 -0.42 -10.06 -9.45
CA GLU A 50 -1.39 -10.52 -8.47
C GLU A 50 -1.15 -9.83 -7.13
N SER A 51 -2.24 -9.55 -6.42
CA SER A 51 -2.22 -8.98 -5.07
C SER A 51 -2.84 -9.94 -4.08
N ASP A 52 -2.24 -10.05 -2.91
CA ASP A 52 -2.72 -10.84 -1.79
C ASP A 52 -2.73 -9.97 -0.51
N PHE A 53 -3.74 -10.17 0.32
CA PHE A 53 -4.02 -9.36 1.50
C PHE A 53 -4.33 -10.27 2.70
N MET A 54 -3.51 -10.15 3.73
CA MET A 54 -3.66 -10.92 4.96
C MET A 54 -3.92 -9.98 6.15
N PRO A 55 -5.00 -10.19 6.93
CA PRO A 55 -5.23 -9.42 8.14
C PRO A 55 -4.05 -9.55 9.11
N VAL A 56 -3.57 -8.43 9.63
CA VAL A 56 -2.53 -8.40 10.67
C VAL A 56 -3.20 -8.72 12.01
N ALA A 57 -3.08 -9.96 12.46
CA ALA A 57 -3.50 -10.35 13.80
C ALA A 57 -2.48 -9.83 14.83
N SER A 58 -2.79 -8.77 15.58
CA SER A 58 -1.93 -8.33 16.68
C SER A 58 -2.68 -7.60 17.80
N PRO A 59 -3.28 -8.34 18.75
CA PRO A 59 -3.83 -7.73 19.96
C PRO A 59 -2.74 -7.26 20.96
N ASN A 60 -1.50 -7.79 20.89
CA ASN A 60 -0.51 -7.66 21.98
C ASN A 60 0.88 -7.12 21.58
N ARG A 61 1.01 -6.43 20.43
CA ARG A 61 2.30 -5.83 20.02
C ARG A 61 2.09 -4.42 19.51
N LYS A 62 3.04 -3.52 19.79
CA LYS A 62 3.04 -2.17 19.20
C LYS A 62 2.97 -2.32 17.67
N PRO A 63 1.91 -1.82 17.00
CA PRO A 63 1.77 -1.99 15.57
C PRO A 63 2.96 -1.32 14.88
N SER A 64 3.61 -2.01 13.93
CA SER A 64 4.56 -1.40 12.99
C SER A 64 3.89 -0.17 12.33
N PRO A 65 4.59 0.87 11.88
CA PRO A 65 3.94 1.93 11.10
C PRO A 65 3.40 1.36 9.77
N ASP A 66 2.37 2.00 9.18
CA ASP A 66 1.98 1.68 7.81
C ASP A 66 3.15 2.01 6.90
N VAL A 67 3.37 1.16 5.90
CA VAL A 67 4.50 1.28 4.99
C VAL A 67 4.16 0.59 3.69
N ILE A 68 4.50 1.23 2.58
CA ILE A 68 4.36 0.70 1.23
C ILE A 68 5.74 0.71 0.58
N VAL A 69 6.17 -0.42 0.05
CA VAL A 69 7.43 -0.58 -0.65
C VAL A 69 7.15 -1.02 -2.07
N LEU A 70 7.55 -0.22 -3.06
CA LEU A 70 7.49 -0.55 -4.49
C LEU A 70 8.89 -0.87 -5.01
N ILE A 71 9.02 -1.98 -5.73
CA ILE A 71 10.27 -2.51 -6.25
C ILE A 71 10.11 -2.72 -7.76
N GLY A 72 11.07 -2.16 -8.50
CA GLY A 72 10.99 -2.00 -9.94
C GLY A 72 12.18 -1.22 -10.48
N GLU A 73 12.25 -1.14 -11.79
CA GLU A 73 13.26 -0.42 -12.58
C GLU A 73 12.58 0.68 -13.39
N ASP A 74 13.30 1.76 -13.74
CA ASP A 74 12.85 2.82 -14.67
C ASP A 74 11.42 3.39 -14.46
N PHE A 75 10.90 3.39 -13.23
CA PHE A 75 9.63 4.03 -12.89
C PHE A 75 9.87 5.38 -12.20
N SER A 76 8.97 6.33 -12.41
CA SER A 76 8.98 7.61 -11.70
C SER A 76 8.53 7.43 -10.24
N ALA A 77 9.48 7.52 -9.31
CA ALA A 77 9.19 7.41 -7.88
C ALA A 77 8.43 8.63 -7.33
N SER A 78 8.55 9.81 -7.96
CA SER A 78 7.75 10.99 -7.61
C SER A 78 6.29 10.78 -7.98
N ASP A 79 6.01 10.32 -9.20
CA ASP A 79 4.64 10.18 -9.70
C ASP A 79 3.87 9.12 -8.88
N LEU A 80 4.52 7.99 -8.56
CA LEU A 80 3.91 6.97 -7.72
C LEU A 80 3.71 7.44 -6.27
N ARG A 81 4.61 8.29 -5.74
CA ARG A 81 4.43 8.89 -4.42
C ARG A 81 3.26 9.87 -4.40
N GLU A 82 3.13 10.71 -5.42
CA GLU A 82 2.00 11.64 -5.56
C GLU A 82 0.67 10.90 -5.70
N ARG A 83 0.64 9.83 -6.52
CA ARG A 83 -0.54 8.95 -6.62
C ARG A 83 -0.90 8.35 -5.26
N LEU A 84 0.06 7.81 -4.52
CA LEU A 84 -0.18 7.27 -3.18
C LEU A 84 -0.70 8.35 -2.21
N ALA A 85 -0.06 9.51 -2.17
CA ALA A 85 -0.48 10.61 -1.29
C ALA A 85 -1.90 11.11 -1.63
N GLY A 86 -2.29 11.11 -2.91
CA GLY A 86 -3.65 11.46 -3.34
C GLY A 86 -4.73 10.42 -2.99
N LEU A 87 -4.33 9.21 -2.59
CA LEU A 87 -5.24 8.15 -2.15
C LEU A 87 -5.43 8.13 -0.62
N GLU A 88 -4.54 8.77 0.14
CA GLU A 88 -4.61 8.83 1.60
C GLU A 88 -5.87 9.60 2.03
N GLU A 89 -6.67 8.99 2.90
CA GLU A 89 -7.86 9.60 3.47
C GLU A 89 -7.50 10.30 4.79
N ARG A 90 -8.15 11.43 5.07
CA ARG A 90 -7.91 12.18 6.31
C ARG A 90 -8.47 11.42 7.50
N THR A 91 -7.68 11.33 8.57
CA THR A 91 -8.18 10.95 9.88
C THR A 91 -8.40 12.27 10.62
N ASP A 92 -9.64 12.74 10.68
CA ASP A 92 -10.01 13.93 11.46
C ASP A 92 -9.94 13.64 12.98
#